data_AF-A0A6B4P5N6-F1
#
_entry.id   AF-A0A6B4P5N6-F1
#
_cell.length_a   1.000
_cell.length_b   1.000
_cell.length_c   1.000
_cell.angle_alpha   90.00
_cell.angle_beta   90.00
_cell.angle_gamma   90.00
#
_symmetry.space_group_name_H-M   'P 1'
#
loop_
_entity.id
_entity.type
_entity.pdbx_description
1 polymer ?
#
loop_
_entity_poly.entity_id
_entity_poly.type
_entity_poly.pdbx_seq_one_letter_code
_entity_poly.pdbx_strand_id
1 'polypeptide(L)'
;MYGLVEYLNELYKKCDIPFELCIDNKMIFKTNPFLYTDKEIIEVRFNINNKMFILRTYSNFKDSLKLIKFCIENRCKDEYDVRENTIISLLKNEYVSSDKLNDIMLELNEVYLIAINLEEKISETIDILKTIYIDTEVSILEYNEYIILLGTFEDIEDHISSITETIHNNLYKRCYISYYEVKDYNNISSLYKEGIYKISLAKKYNISNRIFNEKSLLFESIVDSLSEEKKVKILSKFNDGFNKLDDDTINTIEVFFNCDLNLSESAKNLYVHRNTLIYRLDKIKKCTSYDIRNFNEAILFKIAFFVWKESKI
;
A
#
# COMPACT_ATOMS: atom_id res chain seq x y z
N MET A 1 15.88 -16.89 7.37
CA MET A 1 16.82 -17.95 6.93
C MET A 1 17.23 -18.93 8.04
N TYR A 2 17.29 -18.52 9.32
CA TYR A 2 17.68 -19.42 10.42
C TYR A 2 16.79 -20.68 10.54
N GLY A 3 15.46 -20.54 10.43
CA GLY A 3 14.52 -21.68 10.50
C GLY A 3 14.70 -22.71 9.38
N LEU A 4 15.05 -22.29 8.16
CA LEU A 4 15.34 -23.21 7.06
C LEU A 4 16.62 -24.01 7.32
N VAL A 5 17.68 -23.39 7.85
CA VAL A 5 18.94 -24.08 8.17
C VAL A 5 18.75 -25.12 9.28
N GLU A 6 17.95 -24.80 10.32
CA GLU A 6 17.61 -25.76 11.38
C GLU A 6 16.78 -26.93 10.84
N TYR A 7 15.78 -26.65 10.00
CA TYR A 7 15.00 -27.69 9.32
C TYR A 7 15.88 -28.61 8.47
N LEU A 8 16.81 -28.05 7.69
CA LEU A 8 17.75 -28.83 6.87
C LEU A 8 18.69 -29.67 7.75
N ASN A 9 19.10 -29.17 8.92
CA ASN A 9 19.86 -29.94 9.90
C ASN A 9 19.04 -31.11 10.47
N GLU A 10 17.76 -30.91 10.81
CA GLU A 10 16.89 -32.00 11.24
C GLU A 10 16.66 -33.03 10.15
N LEU A 11 16.43 -32.56 8.92
CA LEU A 11 16.21 -33.40 7.76
C LEU A 11 17.45 -34.27 7.48
N TYR A 12 18.65 -33.69 7.59
CA TYR A 12 19.89 -34.44 7.56
C TYR A 12 19.99 -35.47 8.70
N LYS A 13 19.72 -35.08 9.96
CA LYS A 13 19.77 -36.01 11.11
C LYS A 13 18.80 -37.20 10.98
N LYS A 14 17.63 -36.98 10.36
CA LYS A 14 16.60 -38.02 10.19
C LYS A 14 16.90 -38.95 9.01
N CYS A 15 17.48 -38.42 7.93
CA CYS A 15 17.66 -39.17 6.69
C CYS A 15 19.09 -39.70 6.49
N ASP A 16 20.10 -39.09 7.15
CA ASP A 16 21.53 -39.33 6.94
C ASP A 16 21.98 -39.21 5.48
N ILE A 17 21.31 -38.34 4.72
CA ILE A 17 21.57 -38.12 3.30
C ILE A 17 22.42 -36.87 3.14
N PRO A 18 23.65 -36.96 2.60
CA PRO A 18 24.48 -35.79 2.37
C PRO A 18 23.93 -34.94 1.23
N PHE A 19 23.72 -33.65 1.48
CA PHE A 19 23.32 -32.69 0.46
C PHE A 19 23.85 -31.29 0.73
N GLU A 20 23.85 -30.48 -0.31
CA GLU A 20 24.19 -29.07 -0.30
C GLU A 20 23.03 -28.29 -0.92
N LEU A 21 22.61 -27.22 -0.25
CA LEU A 21 21.62 -26.29 -0.77
C LEU A 21 22.24 -24.90 -0.94
N CYS A 22 22.18 -24.39 -2.17
CA CYS A 22 22.44 -23.00 -2.48
C CYS A 22 21.15 -22.29 -2.86
N ILE A 23 21.01 -21.03 -2.46
CA ILE A 23 19.93 -20.13 -2.88
C ILE A 23 20.61 -18.91 -3.52
N ASP A 24 20.26 -18.60 -4.77
CA ASP A 24 20.84 -17.49 -5.55
C ASP A 24 22.37 -17.50 -5.54
N ASN A 25 22.93 -18.70 -5.75
CA ASN A 25 24.36 -19.01 -5.71
C ASN A 25 25.06 -18.82 -4.34
N LYS A 26 24.33 -18.46 -3.28
CA LYS A 26 24.86 -18.43 -1.91
C LYS A 26 24.61 -19.77 -1.25
N MET A 27 25.66 -20.38 -0.71
CA MET A 27 25.54 -21.64 0.02
C MET A 27 24.83 -21.39 1.36
N ILE A 28 23.68 -22.03 1.54
CA ILE A 28 22.85 -21.89 2.74
C ILE A 28 23.05 -23.07 3.69
N PHE A 29 23.27 -24.26 3.12
CA PHE A 29 23.42 -25.48 3.89
C PHE A 29 24.36 -26.45 3.20
N LYS A 30 25.23 -27.10 3.97
CA LYS A 30 26.10 -28.16 3.49
C LYS A 30 26.35 -29.18 4.59
N THR A 31 26.13 -30.45 4.28
CA THR A 31 26.48 -31.57 5.16
C THR A 31 27.99 -31.81 5.19
N ASN A 32 28.52 -32.31 6.31
CA ASN A 32 29.95 -32.49 6.54
C ASN A 32 30.60 -33.36 5.42
N PRO A 33 31.70 -32.91 4.77
CA PRO A 33 32.27 -33.60 3.60
C PRO A 33 33.02 -34.91 3.91
N PHE A 34 33.26 -35.24 5.18
CA PHE A 34 34.21 -36.28 5.60
C PHE A 34 33.83 -37.75 5.32
N LEU A 35 32.73 -38.03 4.62
CA LEU A 35 32.30 -39.41 4.40
C LEU A 35 32.42 -39.92 2.95
N TYR A 36 32.58 -39.06 1.93
CA TYR A 36 32.42 -39.51 0.54
C TYR A 36 33.28 -38.72 -0.46
N THR A 37 34.52 -39.14 -0.69
CA THR A 37 35.49 -38.41 -1.54
C THR A 37 35.54 -38.81 -3.03
N ASP A 38 34.75 -39.78 -3.50
CA ASP A 38 34.89 -40.32 -4.89
C ASP A 38 33.56 -40.53 -5.64
N LYS A 39 32.56 -39.66 -5.45
CA LYS A 39 31.23 -39.85 -6.09
C LYS A 39 30.81 -38.66 -6.95
N GLU A 40 30.29 -38.97 -8.14
CA GLU A 40 29.69 -38.02 -9.06
C GLU A 40 28.58 -37.23 -8.37
N ILE A 41 28.62 -35.90 -8.48
CA ILE A 41 27.64 -34.99 -7.89
C ILE A 41 26.54 -34.75 -8.91
N ILE A 42 25.30 -34.90 -8.48
CA ILE A 42 24.11 -34.55 -9.25
C ILE A 42 23.49 -33.28 -8.67
N GLU A 43 22.94 -32.45 -9.55
CA GLU A 43 22.24 -31.22 -9.15
C GLU A 43 20.83 -31.15 -9.73
N VAL A 44 19.93 -30.56 -8.96
CA VAL A 44 18.59 -30.17 -9.41
C VAL A 44 18.41 -28.69 -9.09
N ARG A 45 17.97 -27.96 -10.12
CA ARG A 45 17.62 -26.54 -10.01
C ARG A 45 16.11 -26.42 -10.01
N PHE A 46 15.60 -25.56 -9.14
CA PHE A 46 14.18 -25.27 -9.04
C PHE A 46 14.00 -23.86 -8.50
N ASN A 47 12.89 -23.25 -8.85
CA ASN A 47 12.57 -21.90 -8.40
C ASN A 47 11.44 -21.99 -7.39
N ILE A 48 11.63 -21.39 -6.22
CA ILE A 48 10.57 -21.13 -5.25
C ILE A 48 10.51 -19.61 -5.09
N ASN A 49 9.36 -19.03 -5.40
CA ASN A 49 9.13 -17.58 -5.30
C ASN A 49 10.24 -16.77 -5.97
N ASN A 50 10.60 -17.17 -7.20
CA ASN A 50 11.64 -16.59 -8.06
C ASN A 50 13.08 -16.58 -7.54
N LYS A 51 13.35 -17.17 -6.36
CA LYS A 51 14.71 -17.54 -5.94
C LYS A 51 15.16 -18.81 -6.63
N MET A 52 16.40 -18.85 -7.09
CA MET A 52 16.98 -20.04 -7.70
C MET A 52 17.59 -20.93 -6.62
N PHE A 53 16.95 -22.07 -6.37
CA PHE A 53 17.48 -23.11 -5.49
C PHE A 53 18.33 -24.08 -6.31
N ILE A 54 19.53 -24.35 -5.83
CA ILE A 54 20.41 -25.39 -6.37
C ILE A 54 20.64 -26.41 -5.26
N LEU A 55 20.04 -27.58 -5.42
CA LEU A 55 20.22 -28.70 -4.51
C LEU A 55 21.17 -29.71 -5.14
N ARG A 56 22.24 -30.06 -4.42
CA ARG A 56 23.27 -30.99 -4.86
C ARG A 56 23.36 -32.17 -3.90
N THR A 57 23.56 -33.37 -4.43
CA THR A 57 23.85 -34.58 -3.65
C THR A 57 24.71 -35.54 -4.48
N TYR A 58 25.12 -36.67 -3.91
CA TYR A 58 25.86 -37.70 -4.64
C TYR A 58 24.92 -38.58 -5.48
N SER A 59 25.42 -39.10 -6.60
CA SER A 59 24.66 -39.88 -7.57
C SER A 59 23.95 -41.12 -7.00
N ASN A 60 24.47 -41.71 -5.93
CA ASN A 60 23.85 -42.84 -5.22
C ASN A 60 22.59 -42.45 -4.41
N PHE A 61 22.34 -41.15 -4.19
CA PHE A 61 21.14 -40.61 -3.52
C PHE A 61 20.18 -39.92 -4.50
N LYS A 62 20.27 -40.24 -5.80
CA LYS A 62 19.46 -39.63 -6.86
C LYS A 62 17.96 -39.72 -6.61
N ASP A 63 17.48 -40.84 -6.08
CA ASP A 63 16.04 -41.01 -5.81
C ASP A 63 15.58 -40.14 -4.64
N SER A 64 16.46 -39.90 -3.67
CA SER A 64 16.21 -39.02 -2.53
C SER A 64 16.21 -37.55 -2.90
N LEU A 65 16.90 -37.16 -3.98
CA LEU A 65 16.98 -35.76 -4.42
C LEU A 65 15.58 -35.15 -4.70
N LYS A 66 14.66 -35.94 -5.26
CA LYS A 66 13.27 -35.51 -5.50
C LYS A 66 12.49 -35.29 -4.19
N LEU A 67 12.70 -36.16 -3.20
CA LEU A 67 12.06 -36.07 -1.89
C LEU A 67 12.58 -34.86 -1.11
N ILE A 68 13.89 -34.64 -1.10
CA ILE A 68 14.51 -33.48 -0.43
C ILE A 68 14.03 -32.19 -1.09
N LYS A 69 13.97 -32.13 -2.42
CA LYS A 69 13.37 -31.00 -3.14
C LYS A 69 11.93 -30.75 -2.69
N PHE A 70 11.09 -31.79 -2.68
CA PHE A 70 9.68 -31.67 -2.26
C PHE A 70 9.54 -31.19 -0.81
N CYS A 71 10.38 -31.69 0.10
CA CYS A 71 10.41 -31.25 1.50
C CYS A 71 10.77 -29.77 1.63
N ILE A 72 11.77 -29.30 0.87
CA ILE A 72 12.18 -27.89 0.84
C ILE A 72 11.06 -27.02 0.25
N GLU A 73 10.46 -27.45 -0.86
CA GLU A 73 9.34 -26.75 -1.50
C GLU A 73 8.14 -26.59 -0.56
N ASN A 74 7.73 -27.66 0.12
CA ASN A 74 6.63 -27.60 1.08
C ASN A 74 6.98 -26.75 2.29
N ARG A 75 8.18 -26.90 2.86
CA ARG A 75 8.59 -26.10 4.02
C ARG A 75 8.59 -24.59 3.71
N CYS A 76 9.06 -24.21 2.53
CA CYS A 76 9.04 -22.82 2.09
C CYS A 76 7.61 -22.31 1.85
N LYS A 77 6.72 -23.15 1.32
CA LYS A 77 5.28 -22.81 1.19
C LYS A 77 4.62 -22.64 2.56
N ASP A 78 4.86 -23.56 3.50
CA ASP A 78 4.32 -23.50 4.85
C ASP A 78 4.76 -22.20 5.58
N GLU A 79 6.04 -21.81 5.46
CA GLU A 79 6.53 -20.56 6.06
C GLU A 79 5.88 -19.31 5.44
N TYR A 80 5.64 -19.31 4.12
CA TYR A 80 4.95 -18.21 3.44
C TYR A 80 3.48 -18.12 3.87
N ASP A 81 2.78 -19.25 3.91
CA ASP A 81 1.39 -19.31 4.39
C ASP A 81 1.29 -18.85 5.84
N VAL A 82 2.26 -19.21 6.69
CA VAL A 82 2.32 -18.74 8.09
C VAL A 82 2.54 -17.23 8.17
N ARG A 83 3.44 -16.66 7.34
CA ARG A 83 3.69 -15.20 7.28
C ARG A 83 2.47 -14.44 6.82
N GLU A 84 1.84 -14.87 5.73
CA GLU A 84 0.63 -14.26 5.18
C GLU A 84 -0.53 -14.31 6.20
N ASN A 85 -0.77 -15.47 6.80
CA ASN A 85 -1.78 -15.62 7.84
C ASN A 85 -1.51 -14.73 9.07
N THR A 86 -0.25 -14.57 9.46
CA THR A 86 0.12 -13.68 10.58
C THR A 86 -0.18 -12.22 10.26
N ILE A 87 0.15 -11.75 9.06
CA ILE A 87 -0.18 -10.40 8.62
C ILE A 87 -1.70 -10.21 8.59
N ILE A 88 -2.45 -11.19 8.07
CA ILE A 88 -3.93 -11.15 8.07
C ILE A 88 -4.48 -11.07 9.50
N SER A 89 -3.95 -11.83 10.46
CA SER A 89 -4.34 -11.72 11.87
C SER A 89 -4.04 -10.33 12.45
N LEU A 90 -2.89 -9.74 12.12
CA LEU A 90 -2.57 -8.36 12.53
C LEU A 90 -3.53 -7.34 11.92
N LEU A 91 -3.89 -7.46 10.65
CA LEU A 91 -4.87 -6.59 9.99
C LEU A 91 -6.25 -6.69 10.67
N LYS A 92 -6.65 -7.91 11.08
CA LYS A 92 -7.89 -8.18 11.81
C LYS A 92 -7.89 -7.72 13.28
N ASN A 93 -6.74 -7.28 13.81
CA ASN A 93 -6.55 -7.00 15.24
C ASN A 93 -6.71 -8.26 16.13
N GLU A 94 -6.36 -9.44 15.59
CA GLU A 94 -6.29 -10.67 16.36
C GLU A 94 -4.99 -10.72 17.15
N TYR A 95 -5.01 -11.38 18.31
CA TYR A 95 -3.80 -11.55 19.12
C TYR A 95 -2.79 -12.43 18.39
N VAL A 96 -1.58 -11.89 18.20
CA VAL A 96 -0.41 -12.64 17.71
C VAL A 96 0.62 -12.71 18.83
N SER A 97 1.01 -13.93 19.21
CA SER A 97 2.05 -14.15 20.22
C SER A 97 3.38 -13.54 19.79
N SER A 98 4.16 -13.03 20.76
CA SER A 98 5.51 -12.47 20.54
C SER A 98 6.44 -13.40 19.77
N ASP A 99 6.38 -14.71 20.03
CA ASP A 99 7.25 -15.69 19.38
C ASP A 99 6.99 -15.77 17.87
N LYS A 100 5.72 -15.80 17.47
CA LYS A 100 5.31 -15.75 16.05
C LYS A 100 5.65 -14.42 15.39
N LEU A 101 5.60 -13.31 16.13
CA LEU A 101 6.03 -12.01 15.61
C LEU A 101 7.54 -12.05 15.34
N ASN A 102 8.34 -12.49 16.30
CA ASN A 102 9.80 -12.53 16.15
C ASN A 102 10.27 -13.44 15.01
N ASP A 103 9.55 -14.52 14.72
CA ASP A 103 9.90 -15.45 13.64
C ASP A 103 9.63 -14.90 12.23
N ILE A 104 8.78 -13.88 12.11
CA ILE A 104 8.16 -13.46 10.85
C ILE A 104 8.37 -11.96 10.56
N MET A 105 8.56 -11.17 11.60
CA MET A 105 8.59 -9.71 11.54
C MET A 105 10.00 -9.17 11.33
N LEU A 106 10.05 -8.05 10.63
CA LEU A 106 11.28 -7.35 10.24
C LEU A 106 11.76 -6.46 11.39
N GLU A 107 13.05 -6.13 11.41
CA GLU A 107 13.54 -5.03 12.23
C GLU A 107 12.76 -3.75 11.87
N LEU A 108 12.27 -3.02 12.88
CA LEU A 108 11.36 -1.89 12.71
C LEU A 108 12.03 -0.60 12.17
N ASN A 109 13.04 -0.75 11.31
CA ASN A 109 13.66 0.37 10.62
C ASN A 109 13.08 0.43 9.20
N GLU A 110 12.50 1.57 8.82
CA GLU A 110 11.97 1.82 7.48
C GLU A 110 10.90 0.81 7.02
N VAL A 111 10.15 0.24 7.96
CA VAL A 111 9.04 -0.67 7.67
C VAL A 111 7.80 0.15 7.35
N TYR A 112 7.18 -0.11 6.20
CA TYR A 112 5.93 0.51 5.78
C TYR A 112 4.84 -0.51 5.51
N LEU A 113 3.62 -0.11 5.82
CA LEU A 113 2.39 -0.74 5.38
C LEU A 113 1.83 0.07 4.21
N ILE A 114 1.69 -0.55 3.05
CA ILE A 114 1.08 0.03 1.86
C ILE A 114 -0.21 -0.73 1.56
N ALA A 115 -1.32 -0.01 1.39
CA ALA A 115 -2.57 -0.58 0.90
C ALA A 115 -2.93 0.06 -0.44
N ILE A 116 -3.10 -0.78 -1.46
CA ILE A 116 -3.42 -0.40 -2.82
C ILE A 116 -4.84 -0.85 -3.15
N ASN A 117 -5.65 0.07 -3.67
CA ASN A 117 -6.98 -0.24 -4.18
C ASN A 117 -7.05 -0.05 -5.69
N LEU A 118 -7.59 -1.06 -6.35
CA LEU A 118 -7.81 -1.16 -7.79
C LEU A 118 -9.23 -1.65 -8.02
N GLU A 119 -9.89 -1.16 -9.07
CA GLU A 119 -11.24 -1.64 -9.44
C GLU A 119 -11.20 -3.05 -10.05
N GLU A 120 -10.10 -3.41 -10.72
CA GLU A 120 -9.93 -4.68 -11.45
C GLU A 120 -8.44 -5.05 -11.50
N LYS A 121 -8.14 -6.30 -11.92
CA LYS A 121 -6.78 -6.84 -12.13
C LYS A 121 -5.92 -6.94 -10.87
N ILE A 122 -6.55 -7.28 -9.74
CA ILE A 122 -5.87 -7.41 -8.45
C ILE A 122 -4.81 -8.52 -8.52
N SER A 123 -5.17 -9.71 -9.03
CA SER A 123 -4.26 -10.86 -9.11
C SER A 123 -3.05 -10.58 -10.02
N GLU A 124 -3.26 -10.01 -11.22
CA GLU A 124 -2.17 -9.66 -12.13
C GLU A 124 -1.25 -8.59 -11.53
N THR A 125 -1.80 -7.64 -10.77
CA THR A 125 -1.01 -6.64 -10.06
C THR A 125 -0.14 -7.29 -8.99
N ILE A 126 -0.70 -8.23 -8.21
CA ILE A 126 0.05 -8.98 -7.20
C ILE A 126 1.21 -9.74 -7.86
N ASP A 127 0.99 -10.40 -8.99
CA ASP A 127 2.03 -11.14 -9.71
C ASP A 127 3.16 -10.22 -10.20
N ILE A 128 2.82 -9.04 -10.73
CA ILE A 128 3.79 -8.03 -11.15
C ILE A 128 4.58 -7.52 -9.94
N LEU A 129 3.92 -7.15 -8.85
CA LEU A 129 4.58 -6.62 -7.66
C LEU A 129 5.47 -7.68 -6.99
N LYS A 130 5.03 -8.95 -6.93
CA LYS A 130 5.86 -10.08 -6.47
C LYS A 130 7.10 -10.27 -7.32
N THR A 131 7.04 -9.93 -8.61
CA THR A 131 8.20 -9.96 -9.51
C THR A 131 9.15 -8.77 -9.30
N ILE A 132 8.63 -7.58 -8.99
CA ILE A 132 9.47 -6.39 -8.70
C ILE A 132 10.22 -6.58 -7.38
N TYR A 133 9.51 -7.05 -6.36
CA TYR A 133 10.02 -7.20 -5.01
C TYR A 133 10.61 -8.59 -4.75
N ILE A 134 11.17 -9.26 -5.78
CA ILE A 134 11.96 -10.49 -5.55
C ILE A 134 13.04 -10.22 -4.53
N ASP A 135 13.25 -11.22 -3.67
CA ASP A 135 14.41 -11.28 -2.79
C ASP A 135 14.49 -10.14 -1.78
N THR A 136 13.46 -9.29 -1.75
CA THR A 136 13.26 -8.26 -0.75
C THR A 136 12.50 -8.82 0.44
N GLU A 137 12.46 -8.04 1.51
CA GLU A 137 11.74 -8.38 2.73
C GLU A 137 10.25 -8.01 2.69
N VAL A 138 9.74 -7.60 1.52
CA VAL A 138 8.35 -7.16 1.32
C VAL A 138 7.40 -8.34 1.14
N SER A 139 6.44 -8.46 2.04
CA SER A 139 5.30 -9.38 1.90
C SER A 139 4.18 -8.73 1.10
N ILE A 140 3.57 -9.47 0.18
CA ILE A 140 2.51 -8.98 -0.71
C ILE A 140 1.33 -9.96 -0.68
N LEU A 141 0.16 -9.50 -0.26
CA LEU A 141 -1.05 -10.30 -0.15
C LEU A 141 -2.31 -9.53 -0.54
N GLU A 142 -3.39 -10.26 -0.78
CA GLU A 142 -4.73 -9.68 -0.99
C GLU A 142 -5.54 -9.74 0.32
N TYR A 143 -6.17 -8.62 0.69
CA TYR A 143 -7.05 -8.55 1.85
C TYR A 143 -8.19 -7.55 1.62
N ASN A 144 -9.45 -8.01 1.72
CA ASN A 144 -10.67 -7.20 1.56
C ASN A 144 -10.68 -6.31 0.29
N GLU A 145 -10.28 -6.83 -0.87
CA GLU A 145 -10.16 -6.10 -2.15
C GLU A 145 -9.01 -5.06 -2.20
N TYR A 146 -8.09 -5.11 -1.25
CA TYR A 146 -6.85 -4.31 -1.26
C TYR A 146 -5.64 -5.23 -1.43
N ILE A 147 -4.64 -4.74 -2.17
CA ILE A 147 -3.31 -5.35 -2.18
C ILE A 147 -2.52 -4.71 -1.05
N ILE A 148 -2.04 -5.54 -0.13
CA ILE A 148 -1.28 -5.12 1.03
C ILE A 148 0.19 -5.47 0.81
N LEU A 149 1.06 -4.47 0.95
CA LEU A 149 2.49 -4.65 1.02
C LEU A 149 2.94 -4.29 2.44
N LEU A 150 3.71 -5.17 3.07
CA LEU A 150 4.33 -4.93 4.37
C LEU A 150 5.80 -5.32 4.27
N GLY A 151 6.69 -4.34 4.43
CA GLY A 151 8.12 -4.57 4.25
C GLY A 151 8.97 -3.34 4.50
N THR A 152 10.27 -3.49 4.31
CA THR A 152 11.26 -2.40 4.40
C THR A 152 11.38 -1.66 3.07
N PHE A 153 11.38 -0.32 3.12
CA PHE A 153 11.50 0.56 1.95
C PHE A 153 12.43 1.75 2.26
N GLU A 154 13.63 1.75 1.66
CA GLU A 154 14.67 2.78 1.92
C GLU A 154 14.28 4.18 1.39
N ASP A 155 13.49 4.26 0.30
CA ASP A 155 12.88 5.51 -0.19
C ASP A 155 11.43 5.28 -0.57
N ILE A 156 10.54 5.45 0.41
CA ILE A 156 9.12 5.14 0.23
C ILE A 156 8.47 5.93 -0.92
N GLU A 157 8.84 7.20 -1.13
CA GLU A 157 8.19 8.03 -2.17
C GLU A 157 8.57 7.55 -3.59
N ASP A 158 9.83 7.17 -3.79
CA ASP A 158 10.30 6.56 -5.04
C ASP A 158 9.64 5.19 -5.27
N HIS A 159 9.45 4.39 -4.22
CA HIS A 159 8.73 3.13 -4.29
C HIS A 159 7.25 3.33 -4.65
N ILE A 160 6.55 4.31 -4.03
CA ILE A 160 5.15 4.62 -4.37
C ILE A 160 5.01 5.09 -5.81
N SER A 161 5.93 5.94 -6.27
CA SER A 161 5.97 6.43 -7.65
C SER A 161 6.17 5.26 -8.62
N SER A 162 7.16 4.41 -8.35
CA SER A 162 7.48 3.22 -9.16
C SER A 162 6.31 2.22 -9.22
N ILE A 163 5.64 1.96 -8.10
CA ILE A 163 4.44 1.10 -8.04
C ILE A 163 3.33 1.69 -8.93
N THR A 164 3.06 2.99 -8.78
CA THR A 164 2.01 3.68 -9.54
C THR A 164 2.27 3.63 -11.04
N GLU A 165 3.50 3.92 -11.46
CA GLU A 165 3.93 3.86 -12.85
C GLU A 165 3.88 2.44 -13.41
N THR A 166 4.30 1.45 -12.62
CA THR A 166 4.28 0.05 -13.07
C THR A 166 2.86 -0.44 -13.32
N ILE A 167 1.94 -0.16 -12.40
CA ILE A 167 0.52 -0.49 -12.56
C ILE A 167 -0.06 0.24 -13.78
N HIS A 168 0.28 1.51 -13.97
CA HIS A 168 -0.20 2.30 -15.09
C HIS A 168 0.30 1.76 -16.43
N ASN A 169 1.60 1.49 -16.55
CA ASN A 169 2.24 1.11 -17.81
C ASN A 169 1.93 -0.34 -18.22
N ASN A 170 1.84 -1.27 -17.26
CA ASN A 170 1.58 -2.68 -17.56
C ASN A 170 0.10 -3.01 -17.70
N LEU A 171 -0.77 -2.34 -16.92
CA LEU A 171 -2.18 -2.70 -16.82
C LEU A 171 -3.14 -1.65 -17.37
N TYR A 172 -2.65 -0.44 -17.70
CA TYR A 172 -3.44 0.73 -18.11
C TYR A 172 -4.52 1.12 -17.10
N LYS A 173 -4.24 0.91 -15.81
CA LYS A 173 -5.14 1.25 -14.70
C LYS A 173 -4.52 2.34 -13.84
N ARG A 174 -5.38 3.00 -13.06
CA ARG A 174 -4.98 3.91 -11.99
C ARG A 174 -5.39 3.30 -10.67
N CYS A 175 -4.53 3.34 -9.67
CA CYS A 175 -4.80 2.85 -8.33
C CYS A 175 -4.94 4.00 -7.33
N TYR A 176 -5.58 3.72 -6.21
CA TYR A 176 -5.42 4.50 -4.98
C TYR A 176 -4.41 3.80 -4.09
N ILE A 177 -3.52 4.56 -3.46
CA ILE A 177 -2.48 4.02 -2.58
C ILE A 177 -2.54 4.78 -1.27
N SER A 178 -2.49 4.06 -0.16
CA SER A 178 -2.20 4.62 1.15
C SER A 178 -0.95 3.95 1.73
N TYR A 179 -0.09 4.70 2.42
CA TYR A 179 1.13 4.17 3.02
C TYR A 179 1.42 4.81 4.38
N TYR A 180 1.94 3.99 5.30
CA TYR A 180 2.20 4.37 6.69
C TYR A 180 3.45 3.68 7.21
N GLU A 181 4.27 4.44 7.95
CA GLU A 181 5.40 3.89 8.69
C GLU A 181 4.89 3.03 9.86
N VAL A 182 5.39 1.80 9.96
CA VAL A 182 5.05 0.86 11.02
C VAL A 182 6.11 0.94 12.12
N LYS A 183 5.75 1.56 13.24
CA LYS A 183 6.61 1.65 14.45
C LYS A 183 6.32 0.57 15.48
N ASP A 184 5.16 -0.06 15.38
CA ASP A 184 4.71 -1.14 16.24
C ASP A 184 3.75 -2.03 15.43
N TYR A 185 4.05 -3.33 15.36
CA TYR A 185 3.22 -4.32 14.68
C TYR A 185 1.80 -4.41 15.27
N ASN A 186 1.62 -4.08 16.55
CA ASN A 186 0.29 -4.05 17.17
C ASN A 186 -0.62 -2.96 16.58
N ASN A 187 -0.03 -1.91 15.99
CA ASN A 187 -0.78 -0.81 15.39
C ASN A 187 -1.18 -1.07 13.93
N ILE A 188 -0.75 -2.17 13.31
CA ILE A 188 -1.04 -2.47 11.90
C ILE A 188 -2.53 -2.42 11.59
N SER A 189 -3.40 -2.98 12.43
CA SER A 189 -4.85 -2.90 12.19
C SER A 189 -5.35 -1.45 12.14
N SER A 190 -4.84 -0.59 13.01
CA SER A 190 -5.22 0.82 13.05
C SER A 190 -4.71 1.59 11.83
N LEU A 191 -3.46 1.38 11.43
CA LEU A 191 -2.86 2.00 10.24
C LEU A 191 -3.58 1.55 8.96
N TYR A 192 -3.89 0.25 8.86
CA TYR A 192 -4.67 -0.29 7.75
C TYR A 192 -6.05 0.37 7.66
N LYS A 193 -6.78 0.44 8.78
CA LYS A 193 -8.11 1.08 8.86
C LYS A 193 -8.05 2.55 8.48
N GLU A 194 -7.01 3.27 8.89
CA GLU A 194 -6.82 4.67 8.53
C GLU A 194 -6.55 4.84 7.03
N GLY A 195 -5.70 3.99 6.45
CA GLY A 195 -5.38 4.01 5.03
C GLY A 195 -6.58 3.73 4.12
N ILE A 196 -7.34 2.68 4.42
CA ILE A 196 -8.58 2.39 3.67
C ILE A 196 -9.62 3.48 3.85
N TYR A 197 -9.68 4.11 5.04
CA TYR A 197 -10.57 5.24 5.29
C TYR A 197 -10.21 6.43 4.40
N LYS A 198 -8.92 6.78 4.28
CA LYS A 198 -8.46 7.85 3.37
C LYS A 198 -8.78 7.55 1.90
N ILE A 199 -8.56 6.31 1.46
CA ILE A 199 -8.97 5.89 0.10
C ILE A 199 -10.48 6.04 -0.08
N SER A 200 -11.28 5.66 0.92
CA SER A 200 -12.74 5.80 0.88
C SER A 200 -13.18 7.26 0.83
N LEU A 201 -12.54 8.16 1.59
CA LEU A 201 -12.78 9.60 1.53
C LEU A 201 -12.45 10.16 0.15
N ALA A 202 -11.30 9.78 -0.41
CA ALA A 202 -10.90 10.26 -1.72
C ALA A 202 -11.93 9.91 -2.80
N LYS A 203 -12.45 8.68 -2.78
CA LYS A 203 -13.53 8.26 -3.66
C LYS A 203 -14.83 9.02 -3.37
N LYS A 204 -15.24 9.06 -2.10
CA LYS A 204 -16.47 9.72 -1.64
C LYS A 204 -16.53 11.19 -2.03
N TYR A 205 -15.41 11.91 -2.00
CA TYR A 205 -15.36 13.35 -2.30
C TYR A 205 -14.77 13.67 -3.68
N ASN A 206 -14.56 12.66 -4.53
CA ASN A 206 -13.96 12.80 -5.86
C ASN A 206 -12.63 13.58 -5.84
N ILE A 207 -11.76 13.28 -4.86
CA ILE A 207 -10.45 13.90 -4.75
C ILE A 207 -9.56 13.42 -5.90
N SER A 208 -8.88 14.36 -6.55
CA SER A 208 -8.02 14.10 -7.71
C SER A 208 -6.74 13.34 -7.33
N ASN A 209 -6.16 13.67 -6.17
CA ASN A 209 -5.01 12.95 -5.62
C ASN A 209 -5.39 11.50 -5.30
N ARG A 210 -4.46 10.57 -5.53
CA ARG A 210 -4.68 9.12 -5.34
C ARG A 210 -3.69 8.47 -4.37
N ILE A 211 -2.72 9.22 -3.88
CA ILE A 211 -1.67 8.75 -2.98
C ILE A 211 -1.85 9.43 -1.63
N PHE A 212 -1.93 8.65 -0.55
CA PHE A 212 -2.26 9.14 0.78
C PHE A 212 -1.29 8.63 1.85
N ASN A 213 -0.85 9.54 2.71
CA ASN A 213 -0.06 9.26 3.90
C ASN A 213 -0.75 9.83 5.15
N GLU A 214 -0.07 9.79 6.29
CA GLU A 214 -0.56 10.34 7.56
C GLU A 214 -1.11 11.78 7.45
N LYS A 215 -0.44 12.64 6.68
CA LYS A 215 -0.81 14.06 6.54
C LYS A 215 -1.89 14.33 5.50
N SER A 216 -2.25 13.33 4.72
CA SER A 216 -3.23 13.45 3.63
C SER A 216 -4.66 13.45 4.16
N LEU A 217 -5.52 14.23 3.49
CA LEU A 217 -6.97 14.26 3.71
C LEU A 217 -7.44 14.63 5.15
N LEU A 218 -6.61 15.34 5.92
CA LEU A 218 -6.95 15.73 7.29
C LEU A 218 -8.20 16.63 7.34
N PHE A 219 -8.32 17.59 6.43
CA PHE A 219 -9.47 18.49 6.35
C PHE A 219 -10.74 17.71 6.02
N GLU A 220 -10.66 16.85 5.01
CA GLU A 220 -11.73 15.99 4.52
C GLU A 220 -12.21 15.03 5.63
N SER A 221 -11.28 14.46 6.38
CA SER A 221 -11.59 13.60 7.54
C SER A 221 -12.35 14.36 8.63
N ILE A 222 -11.95 15.60 8.93
CA ILE A 222 -12.65 16.44 9.91
C ILE A 222 -14.06 16.74 9.43
N VAL A 223 -14.24 17.09 8.15
CA VAL A 223 -15.57 17.39 7.60
C VAL A 223 -16.45 16.14 7.58
N ASP A 224 -15.90 14.98 7.20
CA ASP A 224 -16.61 13.71 7.20
C ASP A 224 -17.04 13.26 8.60
N SER A 225 -16.24 13.57 9.63
CA SER A 225 -16.56 13.28 11.05
C SER A 225 -17.75 14.08 11.62
N LEU A 226 -18.24 15.09 10.89
CA LEU A 226 -19.42 15.85 11.31
C LEU A 226 -20.66 14.95 11.27
N SER A 227 -21.48 15.01 12.33
CA SER A 227 -22.76 14.30 12.33
C SER A 227 -23.67 14.80 11.21
N GLU A 228 -24.52 13.90 10.69
CA GLU A 228 -25.48 14.24 9.63
C GLU A 228 -26.39 15.43 10.01
N GLU A 229 -26.78 15.54 11.29
CA GLU A 229 -27.52 16.70 11.79
C GLU A 229 -26.77 18.02 11.62
N LYS A 230 -25.44 18.03 11.87
CA LYS A 230 -24.59 19.21 11.66
C LYS A 230 -24.43 19.51 10.18
N LYS A 231 -24.21 18.48 9.35
CA LYS A 231 -24.13 18.62 7.89
C LYS A 231 -25.41 19.24 7.32
N VAL A 232 -26.58 18.73 7.68
CA VAL A 232 -27.89 19.28 7.28
C VAL A 232 -28.05 20.74 7.72
N LYS A 233 -27.66 21.08 8.95
CA LYS A 233 -27.72 22.46 9.46
C LYS A 233 -26.77 23.41 8.74
N ILE A 234 -25.62 22.92 8.27
CA ILE A 234 -24.72 23.70 7.40
C ILE A 234 -25.39 23.89 6.04
N LEU A 235 -25.85 22.80 5.41
CA LEU A 235 -26.48 22.86 4.09
C LEU A 235 -27.68 23.79 4.06
N SER A 236 -28.55 23.79 5.06
CA SER A 236 -29.72 24.68 5.09
C SER A 236 -29.38 26.17 5.02
N LYS A 237 -28.15 26.58 5.37
CA LYS A 237 -27.67 27.96 5.26
C LYS A 237 -27.02 28.30 3.91
N PHE A 238 -26.55 27.31 3.16
CA PHE A 238 -25.71 27.53 1.96
C PHE A 238 -26.33 26.95 0.67
N ASN A 239 -27.26 26.00 0.75
CA ASN A 239 -27.73 25.21 -0.40
C ASN A 239 -28.35 26.08 -1.50
N ASP A 240 -29.10 27.13 -1.13
CA ASP A 240 -29.72 28.06 -2.10
C ASP A 240 -28.70 28.82 -2.95
N GLY A 241 -27.54 29.14 -2.36
CA GLY A 241 -26.43 29.78 -3.06
C GLY A 241 -25.64 28.79 -3.89
N PHE A 242 -25.33 27.61 -3.34
CA PHE A 242 -24.54 26.58 -4.01
C PHE A 242 -25.25 25.93 -5.18
N ASN A 243 -26.56 25.70 -5.09
CA ASN A 243 -27.36 25.14 -6.20
C ASN A 243 -27.43 26.06 -7.43
N LYS A 244 -26.97 27.32 -7.32
CA LYS A 244 -26.88 28.28 -8.44
C LYS A 244 -25.48 28.34 -9.05
N LEU A 245 -24.51 27.60 -8.51
CA LEU A 245 -23.16 27.56 -9.04
C LEU A 245 -23.12 26.67 -10.29
N ASP A 246 -22.55 27.22 -11.37
CA ASP A 246 -22.20 26.47 -12.58
C ASP A 246 -20.81 25.84 -12.44
N ASP A 247 -20.47 24.89 -13.31
CA ASP A 247 -19.20 24.15 -13.27
C ASP A 247 -17.98 25.09 -13.37
N ASP A 248 -18.08 26.17 -14.15
CA ASP A 248 -17.04 27.19 -14.27
C ASP A 248 -16.80 27.93 -12.93
N THR A 249 -17.87 28.23 -12.20
CA THR A 249 -17.81 28.87 -10.89
C THR A 249 -17.27 27.90 -9.84
N ILE A 250 -17.68 26.64 -9.87
CA ILE A 250 -17.14 25.56 -9.02
C ILE A 250 -15.63 25.41 -9.24
N ASN A 251 -15.17 25.31 -10.49
CA ASN A 251 -13.75 25.25 -10.83
C ASN A 251 -13.01 26.52 -10.36
N THR A 252 -13.62 27.70 -10.51
CA THR A 252 -13.04 28.95 -10.01
C THR A 252 -12.84 28.91 -8.49
N ILE A 253 -13.81 28.40 -7.73
CA ILE A 253 -13.72 28.24 -6.27
C ILE A 253 -12.58 27.28 -5.90
N GLU A 254 -12.52 26.12 -6.56
CA GLU A 254 -11.51 25.10 -6.28
C GLU A 254 -10.09 25.61 -6.56
N VAL A 255 -9.86 26.23 -7.73
CA VAL A 255 -8.56 26.81 -8.05
C VAL A 255 -8.21 27.95 -7.09
N PHE A 256 -9.19 28.77 -6.69
CA PHE A 256 -8.95 29.84 -5.72
C PHE A 256 -8.51 29.31 -4.36
N PHE A 257 -9.14 28.24 -3.86
CA PHE A 257 -8.71 27.57 -2.64
C PHE A 257 -7.35 26.87 -2.77
N ASN A 258 -7.08 26.24 -3.91
CA ASN A 258 -5.80 25.55 -4.16
C ASN A 258 -4.61 26.52 -4.31
N CYS A 259 -4.88 27.81 -4.59
CA CYS A 259 -3.86 28.85 -4.64
C CYS A 259 -3.81 29.67 -3.34
N ASP A 260 -4.27 29.13 -2.20
CA ASP A 260 -4.28 29.83 -0.91
C ASP A 260 -4.98 31.20 -0.93
N LEU A 261 -6.07 31.31 -1.71
CA LEU A 261 -6.82 32.56 -1.93
C LEU A 261 -5.98 33.66 -2.63
N ASN A 262 -4.87 33.29 -3.27
CA ASN A 262 -4.01 34.21 -4.00
C ASN A 262 -4.61 34.57 -5.36
N LEU A 263 -5.11 35.80 -5.47
CA LEU A 263 -5.77 36.29 -6.67
C LEU A 263 -4.89 36.25 -7.94
N SER A 264 -3.59 36.50 -7.81
CA SER A 264 -2.69 36.52 -8.97
C SER A 264 -2.43 35.11 -9.49
N GLU A 265 -2.13 34.18 -8.58
CA GLU A 265 -1.84 32.78 -8.94
C GLU A 265 -3.09 32.07 -9.45
N SER A 266 -4.25 32.31 -8.82
CA SER A 266 -5.51 31.76 -9.29
C SER A 266 -5.89 32.26 -10.68
N ALA A 267 -5.70 33.55 -10.97
CA ALA A 267 -6.00 34.11 -12.28
C ALA A 267 -5.15 33.45 -13.38
N LYS A 268 -3.86 33.24 -13.08
CA LYS A 268 -2.92 32.52 -13.95
C LYS A 268 -3.34 31.07 -14.17
N ASN A 269 -3.66 30.34 -13.11
CA ASN A 269 -4.08 28.93 -13.18
C ASN A 269 -5.46 28.72 -13.84
N LEU A 270 -6.32 29.74 -13.79
CA LEU A 270 -7.60 29.77 -14.50
C LEU A 270 -7.48 30.30 -15.94
N TYR A 271 -6.29 30.75 -16.37
CA TYR A 271 -6.07 31.40 -17.68
C TYR A 271 -7.00 32.61 -17.93
N VAL A 272 -7.27 33.39 -16.89
CA VAL A 272 -8.10 34.60 -16.97
C VAL A 272 -7.34 35.83 -16.49
N HIS A 273 -7.79 37.01 -16.90
CA HIS A 273 -7.28 38.25 -16.33
C HIS A 273 -7.72 38.42 -14.87
N ARG A 274 -6.89 39.07 -14.04
CA ARG A 274 -7.16 39.35 -12.63
C ARG A 274 -8.54 39.99 -12.39
N ASN A 275 -8.93 40.94 -13.23
CA ASN A 275 -10.24 41.62 -13.13
C ASN A 275 -11.42 40.66 -13.41
N THR A 276 -11.25 39.72 -14.35
CA THR A 276 -12.27 38.70 -14.62
C THR A 276 -12.43 37.79 -13.41
N LEU A 277 -11.33 37.41 -12.74
CA LEU A 277 -11.41 36.64 -11.51
C LEU A 277 -12.12 37.42 -10.39
N ILE A 278 -11.82 38.70 -10.21
CA ILE A 278 -12.53 39.56 -9.24
C ILE A 278 -14.04 39.54 -9.51
N TYR A 279 -14.45 39.70 -10.77
CA TYR A 279 -15.86 39.63 -11.16
C TYR A 279 -16.49 38.27 -10.83
N ARG A 280 -15.80 37.16 -11.08
CA ARG A 280 -16.27 35.82 -10.72
C ARG A 280 -16.41 35.67 -9.20
N LEU A 281 -15.45 36.17 -8.41
CA LEU A 281 -15.51 36.17 -6.95
C LEU A 281 -16.67 37.04 -6.42
N ASP A 282 -16.94 38.18 -7.04
CA ASP A 282 -18.10 39.02 -6.69
C ASP A 282 -19.43 38.34 -7.07
N LYS A 283 -19.49 37.57 -8.17
CA LYS A 283 -20.64 36.73 -8.52
C LYS A 283 -20.85 35.66 -7.44
N ILE A 284 -19.79 34.97 -7.01
CA ILE A 284 -19.85 33.97 -5.93
C ILE A 284 -20.42 34.62 -4.66
N LYS A 285 -19.88 35.76 -4.23
CA LYS A 285 -20.37 36.50 -3.06
C LYS A 285 -21.84 36.87 -3.16
N LYS A 286 -22.30 37.32 -4.33
CA LYS A 286 -23.73 37.64 -4.54
C LYS A 286 -24.62 36.40 -4.47
N CYS A 287 -24.15 35.25 -4.98
CA CYS A 287 -24.91 34.01 -4.98
C CYS A 287 -24.98 33.37 -3.58
N THR A 288 -23.87 33.41 -2.82
CA THR A 288 -23.75 32.68 -1.55
C THR A 288 -23.87 33.57 -0.31
N SER A 289 -23.77 34.88 -0.47
CA SER A 289 -23.63 35.87 0.62
C SER A 289 -22.30 35.81 1.38
N TYR A 290 -21.32 35.03 0.92
CA TYR A 290 -20.01 34.89 1.57
C TYR A 290 -18.87 35.32 0.63
N ASP A 291 -17.97 36.13 1.15
CA ASP A 291 -16.77 36.60 0.47
C ASP A 291 -15.58 35.67 0.75
N ILE A 292 -15.31 34.74 -0.16
CA ILE A 292 -14.20 33.78 -0.01
C ILE A 292 -12.81 34.41 -0.07
N ARG A 293 -12.70 35.74 -0.29
CA ARG A 293 -11.44 36.49 -0.13
C ARG A 293 -11.15 36.79 1.35
N ASN A 294 -12.18 36.82 2.20
CA ASN A 294 -12.02 36.94 3.64
C ASN A 294 -11.74 35.56 4.24
N PHE A 295 -10.63 35.41 4.94
CA PHE A 295 -10.20 34.12 5.49
C PHE A 295 -11.26 33.41 6.35
N ASN A 296 -11.94 34.13 7.25
CA ASN A 296 -12.94 33.53 8.14
C ASN A 296 -14.18 33.06 7.37
N GLU A 297 -14.65 33.87 6.41
CA GLU A 297 -15.75 33.48 5.52
C GLU A 297 -15.35 32.33 4.58
N ALA A 298 -14.11 32.35 4.10
CA ALA A 298 -13.55 31.33 3.22
C ALA A 298 -13.49 29.96 3.90
N ILE A 299 -13.12 29.88 5.18
CA ILE A 299 -13.12 28.61 5.93
C ILE A 299 -14.54 28.05 6.06
N LEU A 300 -15.50 28.89 6.49
CA LEU A 300 -16.89 28.48 6.63
C LEU A 300 -17.46 28.03 5.27
N PHE A 301 -17.17 28.80 4.22
CA PHE A 301 -17.52 28.45 2.86
C PHE A 301 -16.91 27.11 2.45
N LYS A 302 -15.61 26.89 2.69
CA LYS A 302 -14.91 25.66 2.29
C LYS A 302 -15.52 24.42 2.93
N ILE A 303 -15.82 24.48 4.23
CA ILE A 303 -16.52 23.38 4.94
C ILE A 303 -17.90 23.14 4.31
N ALA A 304 -18.70 24.19 4.16
CA ALA A 304 -20.05 24.05 3.61
C ALA A 304 -20.05 23.53 2.17
N PHE A 305 -19.12 24.02 1.35
CA PHE A 305 -18.93 23.62 -0.04
C PHE A 305 -18.55 22.14 -0.14
N PHE A 306 -17.67 21.67 0.75
CA PHE A 306 -17.27 20.26 0.81
C PHE A 306 -18.44 19.34 1.19
N VAL A 307 -19.23 19.72 2.22
CA VAL A 307 -20.46 19.01 2.62
C VAL A 307 -21.50 19.02 1.49
N TRP A 308 -21.62 20.12 0.75
CA TRP A 308 -22.55 20.22 -0.37
C TRP A 308 -22.15 19.31 -1.54
N LYS A 309 -20.86 19.23 -1.87
CA LYS A 309 -20.36 18.30 -2.89
C LYS A 309 -20.68 16.84 -2.55
N GLU A 310 -20.57 16.45 -1.27
CA GLU A 310 -20.98 15.12 -0.79
C GLU A 310 -22.44 14.81 -1.13
N SER A 311 -23.34 15.79 -0.95
CA SER A 311 -24.78 15.62 -1.17
C SER A 311 -25.21 15.54 -2.64
N LYS A 312 -24.29 15.75 -3.58
CA LYS A 312 -24.54 15.75 -5.03
C LYS A 312 -24.15 14.44 -5.73
N ILE A 313 -23.54 13.51 -4.99
CA ILE A 313 -23.10 12.19 -5.45
C ILE A 313 -24.21 11.18 -5.21
#